data_AF-A0A7S6VX16-F1
#
_entry.id   AF-A0A7S6VX16-F1
#
_cell.length_a   1.000
_cell.length_b   1.000
_cell.length_c   1.000
_cell.angle_alpha   90.00
_cell.angle_beta   90.00
_cell.angle_gamma   90.00
#
_symmetry.space_group_name_H-M   'P 1'
#
loop_
_entity.id
_entity.type
_entity.pdbx_description
1 polymer ?
#
loop_
_entity_poly.entity_id
_entity_poly.type
_entity_poly.pdbx_seq_one_letter_code
_entity_poly.pdbx_strand_id
1 'polypeptide(L)'
;MNKISDVLERSLVQNFVVSLSAQTEQLDEIIDAMLNAPQHDLNQAIVQFIASQESHDLARALDIQKENLNAIQNGLALQKEHLADAAKIVALCLALETNSLKKLNIAESLNDFPM
;
A
#
# COMPACT_ATOMS: atom_id res chain seq x y z
N MET A 1 -1.12 3.61 -17.03
CA MET A 1 -0.68 3.48 -15.63
C MET A 1 -1.59 2.44 -15.00
N ASN A 2 -1.11 1.21 -14.80
CA ASN A 2 -1.92 0.17 -14.15
C ASN A 2 -1.97 0.50 -12.66
N LYS A 3 -3.18 0.72 -12.15
CA LYS A 3 -3.41 1.06 -10.75
C LYS A 3 -3.36 -0.19 -9.89
N ILE A 4 -2.77 -0.11 -8.69
CA ILE A 4 -2.77 -1.26 -7.78
C ILE A 4 -4.21 -1.63 -7.40
N SER A 5 -5.09 -0.64 -7.29
CA SER A 5 -6.53 -0.83 -7.12
C SER A 5 -7.24 -1.57 -8.28
N ASP A 6 -6.63 -1.65 -9.46
CA ASP A 6 -7.18 -2.36 -10.63
C ASP A 6 -6.72 -3.82 -10.67
N VAL A 7 -5.53 -4.08 -10.11
CA VAL A 7 -4.95 -5.42 -9.94
C VAL A 7 -5.55 -6.15 -8.74
N LEU A 8 -5.85 -5.41 -7.67
CA LEU A 8 -6.49 -5.94 -6.46
C LEU A 8 -8.02 -5.90 -6.58
N GLU A 9 -8.70 -6.79 -5.86
CA GLU A 9 -10.16 -6.84 -5.87
C GLU A 9 -10.79 -5.55 -5.31
N ARG A 10 -11.86 -5.06 -5.95
CA ARG A 10 -12.58 -3.84 -5.49
C ARG A 10 -13.08 -3.94 -4.05
N SER A 11 -13.41 -5.14 -3.58
CA SER A 11 -13.82 -5.39 -2.20
C SER A 11 -12.69 -5.11 -1.22
N LEU A 12 -11.46 -5.52 -1.56
CA LEU A 12 -10.27 -5.20 -0.77
C LEU A 12 -10.02 -3.69 -0.75
N VAL A 13 -10.09 -3.03 -1.90
CA VAL A 13 -9.85 -1.58 -1.99
C VAL A 13 -10.87 -0.81 -1.13
N GLN A 14 -12.15 -1.22 -1.13
CA GLN A 14 -13.15 -0.62 -0.24
C GLN A 14 -12.89 -0.92 1.23
N ASN A 15 -12.58 -2.18 1.58
CA ASN A 15 -12.23 -2.55 2.94
C ASN A 15 -11.01 -1.79 3.43
N PHE A 16 -10.03 -1.53 2.56
CA PHE A 16 -8.88 -0.68 2.82
C PHE A 16 -9.28 0.74 3.19
N VAL A 17 -10.12 1.41 2.41
CA VAL A 17 -10.58 2.76 2.77
C VAL A 17 -11.30 2.78 4.12
N VAL A 18 -12.19 1.81 4.36
CA VAL A 18 -12.99 1.73 5.59
C VAL A 18 -12.10 1.45 6.81
N SER A 19 -11.20 0.49 6.71
CA SER A 19 -10.38 0.02 7.82
C SER A 19 -9.17 0.93 8.09
N LEU A 20 -8.62 1.60 7.07
CA LEU A 20 -7.67 2.69 7.26
C LEU A 20 -8.30 3.81 8.12
N SER A 21 -9.59 4.11 7.88
CA SER A 21 -10.37 5.06 8.69
C SER A 21 -10.59 4.57 10.13
N ALA A 22 -10.58 3.24 10.34
CA ALA A 22 -10.84 2.60 11.62
C ALA A 22 -9.57 2.22 12.40
N GLN A 23 -8.37 2.44 11.85
CA GLN A 23 -7.06 2.09 12.44
C GLN A 23 -6.95 0.60 12.84
N THR A 24 -7.52 -0.31 12.05
CA THR A 24 -7.49 -1.75 12.32
C THR A 24 -6.33 -2.47 11.61
N GLU A 25 -5.99 -3.68 12.08
CA GLU A 25 -4.92 -4.55 11.56
C GLU A 25 -5.22 -5.02 10.12
N GLN A 26 -4.88 -4.17 9.14
CA GLN A 26 -5.17 -4.39 7.72
C GLN A 26 -4.07 -5.11 6.93
N LEU A 27 -2.89 -5.29 7.52
CA LEU A 27 -1.74 -5.79 6.79
C LEU A 27 -1.98 -7.22 6.29
N ASP A 28 -2.62 -8.07 7.11
CA ASP A 28 -2.93 -9.46 6.76
C ASP A 28 -3.92 -9.58 5.60
N GLU A 29 -4.99 -8.77 5.55
CA GLU A 29 -5.92 -8.75 4.42
C GLU A 29 -5.22 -8.31 3.12
N ILE A 30 -4.32 -7.33 3.20
CA ILE A 30 -3.54 -6.88 2.04
C ILE A 30 -2.59 -7.98 1.59
N ILE A 31 -1.91 -8.65 2.52
CA ILE A 31 -1.02 -9.78 2.23
C ILE A 31 -1.79 -10.90 1.53
N ASP A 32 -2.96 -11.27 2.06
CA ASP A 32 -3.79 -12.32 1.48
C ASP A 32 -4.24 -11.94 0.06
N ALA A 33 -4.67 -10.70 -0.15
CA ALA A 33 -5.06 -10.23 -1.48
C ALA A 33 -3.88 -10.14 -2.46
N MET A 34 -2.70 -9.77 -1.98
CA MET A 34 -1.48 -9.82 -2.80
C MET A 34 -1.14 -11.24 -3.23
N LEU A 35 -1.34 -12.23 -2.36
CA LEU A 35 -1.12 -13.64 -2.66
C LEU A 35 -2.15 -14.20 -3.64
N ASN A 36 -3.39 -13.70 -3.59
CA ASN A 36 -4.48 -14.08 -4.49
C ASN A 36 -4.50 -13.31 -5.82
N ALA A 37 -3.80 -12.16 -5.91
CA ALA A 37 -3.71 -11.34 -7.11
C ALA A 37 -2.75 -11.93 -8.16
N PRO A 38 -2.93 -11.58 -9.45
CA PRO A 38 -2.00 -11.98 -10.50
C PRO A 38 -0.61 -11.39 -10.21
N GLN A 39 0.33 -12.27 -9.84
CA GLN A 39 1.66 -11.90 -9.37
C GLN A 39 2.42 -10.98 -10.34
N HIS A 40 2.25 -11.19 -11.64
CA HIS A 40 2.89 -10.41 -12.67
C HIS A 40 2.38 -8.96 -12.67
N ASP A 41 1.06 -8.77 -12.71
CA ASP A 41 0.45 -7.43 -12.66
C ASP A 41 0.73 -6.71 -11.35
N LEU A 42 0.69 -7.43 -10.22
CA LEU A 42 0.96 -6.87 -8.91
C LEU A 42 2.42 -6.41 -8.79
N ASN A 43 3.37 -7.28 -9.13
CA ASN A 43 4.79 -6.92 -9.13
C ASN A 43 5.03 -5.73 -10.05
N GLN A 44 4.45 -5.74 -11.25
CA GLN A 44 4.62 -4.63 -12.19
C GLN A 44 4.06 -3.31 -11.63
N ALA A 45 2.90 -3.35 -10.98
CA ALA A 45 2.29 -2.17 -10.38
C ALA A 45 3.11 -1.66 -9.17
N ILE A 46 3.62 -2.55 -8.33
CA ILE A 46 4.51 -2.22 -7.21
C ILE A 46 5.81 -1.60 -7.74
N VAL A 47 6.47 -2.23 -8.71
CA VAL A 47 7.71 -1.72 -9.31
C VAL A 47 7.50 -0.33 -9.92
N GLN A 48 6.42 -0.16 -10.69
CA GLN A 48 6.04 1.13 -11.27
C GLN A 48 5.78 2.19 -10.20
N PHE A 49 5.12 1.82 -9.10
CA PHE A 49 4.86 2.74 -7.99
C PHE A 49 6.16 3.16 -7.30
N ILE A 50 7.04 2.21 -6.98
CA ILE A 50 8.33 2.50 -6.35
C ILE A 50 9.23 3.32 -7.28
N ALA A 51 9.16 3.10 -8.60
CA ALA A 51 9.88 3.90 -9.60
C ALA A 51 9.29 5.31 -9.78
N SER A 52 7.98 5.47 -9.58
CA SER A 52 7.30 6.76 -9.65
C SER A 52 7.48 7.62 -8.40
N GLN A 53 7.82 7.00 -7.27
CA GLN A 53 8.18 7.67 -6.04
C GLN A 53 9.71 7.78 -5.98
N GLU A 54 10.27 8.88 -5.47
CA GLU A 54 11.72 8.91 -5.24
C GLU A 54 12.05 7.83 -4.21
N SER A 55 12.59 6.69 -4.66
CA SER A 55 12.60 5.43 -3.91
C SER A 55 13.31 5.53 -2.56
N HIS A 56 14.17 6.53 -2.40
CA HIS A 56 14.86 6.88 -1.16
C HIS A 56 13.93 7.44 -0.08
N ASP A 57 12.94 8.26 -0.46
CA ASP A 57 11.98 8.84 0.47
C ASP A 57 10.97 7.78 0.91
N LEU A 58 10.59 6.88 0.01
CA LEU A 58 9.61 5.84 0.28
C LEU A 58 10.14 4.77 1.24
N ALA A 59 11.38 4.29 1.06
CA ALA A 59 12.00 3.33 1.97
C ALA A 59 12.08 3.90 3.40
N ARG A 60 12.45 5.17 3.50
CA ARG A 60 12.59 5.87 4.78
C ARG A 60 11.24 6.19 5.42
N ALA A 61 10.23 6.54 4.63
CA ALA A 61 8.88 6.84 5.12
C ALA A 61 8.16 5.58 5.63
N LEU A 62 8.39 4.42 5.02
CA LEU A 62 7.75 3.15 5.39
C LEU A 62 8.59 2.27 6.34
N ASP A 63 9.75 2.77 6.79
CA ASP A 63 10.71 2.01 7.61
C ASP A 63 11.07 0.66 6.96
N ILE A 64 11.44 0.71 5.66
CA ILE A 64 11.82 -0.46 4.86
C ILE A 64 13.32 -0.37 4.55
N GLN A 65 14.02 -1.48 4.74
CA GLN A 65 15.44 -1.56 4.38
C GLN A 65 15.62 -1.43 2.86
N LYS A 66 16.67 -0.71 2.43
CA LYS A 66 16.96 -0.54 0.99
C LYS A 66 17.17 -1.85 0.25
N GLU A 67 17.76 -2.86 0.91
CA GLU A 67 17.90 -4.21 0.35
C GLU A 67 16.54 -4.85 0.07
N ASN A 68 15.61 -4.78 1.02
CA ASN A 68 14.23 -5.26 0.83
C ASN A 68 13.52 -4.48 -0.27
N LEU A 69 13.67 -3.16 -0.32
CA LEU A 69 13.05 -2.35 -1.38
C LEU A 69 13.61 -2.69 -2.77
N ASN A 70 14.91 -2.94 -2.89
CA ASN A 70 15.53 -3.41 -4.13
C ASN A 70 15.06 -4.83 -4.49
N ALA A 71 14.92 -5.72 -3.52
CA ALA A 71 14.38 -7.06 -3.74
C ALA A 71 12.94 -6.99 -4.28
N ILE A 72 12.10 -6.16 -3.67
CA ILE A 72 10.73 -5.88 -4.11
C ILE A 72 10.71 -5.29 -5.52
N GLN A 73 11.60 -4.34 -5.84
CA GLN A 73 11.75 -3.79 -7.19
C GLN A 73 12.17 -4.83 -8.24
N ASN A 74 12.90 -5.87 -7.83
CA ASN A 74 13.29 -6.99 -8.69
C ASN A 74 12.17 -8.05 -8.82
N GLY A 75 10.96 -7.77 -8.32
CA GLY A 75 9.81 -8.68 -8.40
C GLY A 75 9.76 -9.73 -7.29
N LEU A 76 10.54 -9.54 -6.21
CA LEU A 76 10.53 -10.43 -5.04
C LEU A 76 9.49 -10.01 -3.99
N ALA A 77 8.52 -9.16 -4.35
CA ALA A 77 7.51 -8.61 -3.44
C ALA A 77 6.65 -9.67 -2.73
N LEU A 78 6.49 -10.84 -3.37
CA LEU A 78 5.66 -11.94 -2.87
C LEU A 78 6.44 -12.99 -2.07
N GLN A 79 7.74 -12.78 -1.85
CA GLN A 79 8.49 -13.63 -0.94
C GLN A 79 8.08 -13.34 0.50
N LYS A 80 7.97 -14.38 1.34
CA LYS A 80 7.60 -14.25 2.76
C LYS A 80 8.44 -13.21 3.52
N GLU A 81 9.73 -13.12 3.18
CA GLU A 81 10.67 -12.17 3.80
C GLU A 81 10.36 -10.71 3.44
N HIS A 82 9.71 -10.47 2.30
CA HIS A 82 9.41 -9.15 1.77
C HIS A 82 7.91 -8.83 1.73
N LEU A 83 7.04 -9.80 2.04
CA LEU A 83 5.58 -9.65 1.97
C LEU A 83 5.07 -8.53 2.86
N ALA A 84 5.58 -8.42 4.09
CA ALA A 84 5.18 -7.37 5.01
C ALA A 84 5.57 -5.98 4.48
N ASP A 85 6.79 -5.85 3.94
CA ASP A 85 7.27 -4.59 3.38
C ASP A 85 6.56 -4.24 2.06
N ALA A 86 6.30 -5.23 1.22
CA ALA A 86 5.49 -5.06 0.01
C ALA A 86 4.04 -4.67 0.34
N ALA A 87 3.45 -5.25 1.39
CA ALA A 87 2.12 -4.87 1.86
C ALA A 87 2.07 -3.42 2.35
N LYS A 88 3.10 -2.92 3.04
CA LYS A 88 3.21 -1.49 3.39
C LYS A 88 3.24 -0.59 2.14
N ILE A 89 3.98 -0.99 1.10
CA ILE A 89 4.08 -0.24 -0.17
C ILE A 89 2.73 -0.25 -0.89
N VAL A 90 2.07 -1.41 -0.96
CA VAL A 90 0.73 -1.59 -1.53
C VAL A 90 -0.30 -0.75 -0.76
N ALA A 91 -0.25 -0.77 0.58
CA ALA A 91 -1.11 0.04 1.43
C ALA A 91 -0.93 1.54 1.13
N LEU A 92 0.31 2.02 1.06
CA LEU A 92 0.60 3.41 0.71
C LEU A 92 0.09 3.77 -0.69
N CYS A 93 0.30 2.89 -1.66
CA CYS A 93 -0.19 3.08 -3.03
C CYS A 93 -1.71 3.18 -3.05
N LEU A 94 -2.43 2.22 -2.44
CA LEU A 94 -3.88 2.23 -2.32
C LEU A 94 -4.38 3.50 -1.63
N ALA A 95 -3.71 3.94 -0.57
CA ALA A 95 -4.03 5.16 0.15
C ALA A 95 -3.91 6.43 -0.72
N LEU A 96 -2.90 6.50 -1.59
CA LEU A 96 -2.73 7.59 -2.55
C LEU A 96 -3.76 7.50 -3.68
N GLU A 97 -4.01 6.31 -4.23
CA GLU A 97 -4.96 6.08 -5.31
C GLU A 97 -6.41 6.38 -4.89
N THR A 98 -6.77 5.97 -3.68
CA THR A 98 -8.12 6.18 -3.11
C THR A 98 -8.30 7.56 -2.46
N ASN A 99 -7.24 8.39 -2.44
CA ASN A 99 -7.20 9.64 -1.68
C ASN A 99 -7.58 9.46 -0.19
N SER A 100 -7.38 8.26 0.36
CA SER A 100 -7.77 7.96 1.74
C SER A 100 -6.94 8.72 2.76
N LEU A 101 -5.66 9.02 2.47
CA LEU A 101 -4.83 9.88 3.32
C LEU A 101 -5.40 11.30 3.45
N LYS A 102 -5.98 11.86 2.38
CA LYS A 102 -6.65 13.16 2.45
C LYS A 102 -7.91 13.11 3.30
N LYS A 103 -8.65 11.99 3.27
CA LYS A 103 -9.84 11.81 4.11
C LYS A 103 -9.48 11.62 5.58
N LEU A 104 -8.39 10.91 5.89
CA LEU A 104 -7.89 10.73 7.25
C LEU A 104 -7.45 12.07 7.87
N ASN A 105 -6.70 12.88 7.12
CA ASN A 105 -6.22 14.18 7.58
C ASN A 105 -7.38 15.17 7.87
N ILE A 106 -8.50 15.04 7.15
CA ILE A 106 -9.72 15.82 7.43
C ILE A 106 -10.43 15.29 8.69
N ALA A 107 -10.48 13.97 8.91
CA ALA A 107 -11.10 13.37 10.09
C ALA A 107 -10.34 13.71 11.38
N GLU A 108 -9.00 13.72 11.36
CA GLU A 108 -8.20 14.18 12.50
C GLU A 108 -8.35 15.69 12.74
N SER A 109 -8.47 16.50 11.69
CA SER A 109 -8.67 17.96 11.81
C SER A 109 -10.07 18.36 12.29
N LEU A 110 -11.07 17.47 12.19
CA LEU A 110 -12.45 17.72 12.64
C LEU A 110 -12.68 17.38 14.12
N ASN A 111 -11.73 16.69 14.76
CA ASN A 111 -11.84 16.33 16.18
C ASN A 111 -11.46 17.48 17.13
N ASP A 112 -10.95 18.60 16.61
CA ASP A 112 -10.58 19.80 17.38
C ASP A 112 -11.62 20.94 17.25
N PHE A 113 -12.80 20.70 16.67
CA PHE A 113 -13.87 21.69 16.67
C PHE A 113 -14.76 21.50 17.92
N PRO A 114 -14.68 22.39 18.93
CA PRO A 114 -15.74 22.48 19.91
C PRO A 114 -17.00 23.01 19.21
N MET A 115 -18.13 22.33 19.44
CA MET A 115 -19.48 22.82 19.14
C MET A 115 -19.75 24.14 19.86
#